data_AF-A0AAE9IWV7-F1
#
_entry.id   AF-A0AAE9IWV7-F1
#
_cell.length_a   1.000
_cell.length_b   1.000
_cell.length_c   1.000
_cell.angle_alpha   90.00
_cell.angle_beta   90.00
_cell.angle_gamma   90.00
#
_symmetry.space_group_name_H-M   'P 1'
#
loop_
_entity.id
_entity.type
_entity.pdbx_description
1 polymer ?
#
loop_
_entity_poly.entity_id
_entity_poly.type
_entity_poly.pdbx_seq_one_letter_code
_entity_poly.pdbx_strand_id
1 'polypeptide(L)'
;MENKQLLYENVTTVLTYMEPNCRFNLALYIPSIRKAEKAAPLHINRLKLEENRFGVNETEYNARVYRECQAKTKAFGGDGEVDYDLDDDGFEMGYEENILPGDILLAELRTNRRHKLNKLKCECSDSCNHYIRLYVSGSMTQLPYANMKIYQLMKRLLTIFFGNRNGEWTIKQMILEDRVLRWPVDTRKPIVQNIEIGQYSPSKLNVVQSLIDSSVPLTSLKMGFFTSSLSDHPLLKNSEHLIISGYPPYRSLPDLFPLQIQKMSITTGIQVHHHEIIIFKLMEKPRPIGVCYSFFTYAKKDLSTLDLPEVLEISTDYMKLAMGSEAVVVVQYTKDDRRTCSNMESQRLLFCDTKTILGYMEPSFRFNIALKIPSIRRAEKAAPLYIKYLDLHDTRFVVNETEYTGREVPGLPRGEVDYDFDEYGFKINLDESSQPGHKLLTDSIRLHLSRGSKVDELEYEYQEKNALPCNHYIRLYVSGSKY
;
A
#
# COMPACT_ATOMS: atom_id res chain seq x y z
N MET A 1 -17.39 -64.55 -2.70
CA MET A 1 -18.10 -63.28 -2.43
C MET A 1 -17.11 -62.15 -2.59
N GLU A 2 -17.08 -61.55 -3.78
CA GLU A 2 -16.31 -60.34 -4.06
C GLU A 2 -17.08 -59.14 -3.52
N ASN A 3 -16.54 -58.48 -2.49
CA ASN A 3 -17.21 -57.35 -1.86
C ASN A 3 -16.20 -56.32 -1.32
N LYS A 4 -15.24 -55.88 -2.14
CA LYS A 4 -14.11 -55.06 -1.65
C LYS A 4 -13.65 -53.88 -2.50
N GLN A 5 -14.27 -53.57 -3.65
CA GLN A 5 -13.79 -52.50 -4.53
C GLN A 5 -14.82 -51.46 -4.96
N LEU A 6 -16.10 -51.60 -4.59
CA LEU A 6 -17.15 -50.65 -5.01
C LEU A 6 -17.19 -49.31 -4.24
N LEU A 7 -16.33 -49.03 -3.25
CA LEU A 7 -16.71 -48.07 -2.19
C LEU A 7 -15.64 -47.11 -1.63
N TYR A 8 -14.39 -47.06 -2.11
CA TYR A 8 -13.44 -46.04 -1.59
C TYR A 8 -13.48 -44.74 -2.39
N GLU A 9 -13.32 -44.83 -3.73
CA GLU A 9 -13.37 -43.65 -4.60
C GLU A 9 -14.73 -42.94 -4.52
N ASN A 10 -15.84 -43.70 -4.55
CA ASN A 10 -17.19 -43.16 -4.42
C ASN A 10 -17.40 -42.40 -3.09
N VAL A 11 -16.85 -42.90 -1.98
CA VAL A 11 -16.96 -42.25 -0.67
C VAL A 11 -16.13 -40.98 -0.63
N THR A 12 -14.90 -40.99 -1.15
CA THR A 12 -14.06 -39.79 -1.26
C THR A 12 -14.74 -38.73 -2.13
N THR A 13 -15.31 -39.11 -3.28
CA THR A 13 -16.05 -38.19 -4.16
C THR A 13 -17.26 -37.58 -3.46
N VAL A 14 -18.09 -38.40 -2.80
CA VAL A 14 -19.23 -37.88 -2.03
C VAL A 14 -18.75 -36.89 -0.98
N LEU A 15 -17.73 -37.25 -0.20
CA LEU A 15 -17.16 -36.40 0.85
C LEU A 15 -16.64 -35.06 0.30
N THR A 16 -16.07 -35.01 -0.91
CA THR A 16 -15.62 -33.77 -1.54
C THR A 16 -16.75 -32.75 -1.69
N TYR A 17 -17.97 -33.20 -1.98
CA TYR A 17 -19.13 -32.32 -2.16
C TYR A 17 -19.94 -32.08 -0.88
N MET A 18 -19.61 -32.75 0.23
CA MET A 18 -20.31 -32.56 1.51
C MET A 18 -19.83 -31.29 2.23
N GLU A 19 -20.76 -30.62 2.92
CA GLU A 19 -20.44 -29.50 3.79
C GLU A 19 -19.43 -29.93 4.90
N PRO A 20 -18.38 -29.11 5.17
CA PRO A 20 -17.31 -29.46 6.12
C PRO A 20 -17.76 -30.00 7.48
N ASN A 21 -18.71 -29.35 8.15
CA ASN A 21 -19.18 -29.76 9.48
C ASN A 21 -19.96 -31.08 9.41
N CYS A 22 -20.74 -31.32 8.36
CA CYS A 22 -21.36 -32.63 8.13
C CYS A 22 -20.30 -33.75 8.06
N ARG A 23 -19.18 -33.51 7.37
CA ARG A 23 -18.08 -34.48 7.26
C ARG A 23 -17.40 -34.73 8.60
N PHE A 24 -17.15 -33.68 9.38
CA PHE A 24 -16.54 -33.79 10.69
C PHE A 24 -17.43 -34.60 11.65
N ASN A 25 -18.73 -34.33 11.65
CA ASN A 25 -19.70 -35.09 12.43
C ASN A 25 -19.75 -36.56 11.99
N LEU A 26 -19.79 -36.85 10.69
CA LEU A 26 -19.72 -38.22 10.19
C LEU A 26 -18.44 -38.94 10.64
N ALA A 27 -17.28 -38.30 10.53
CA ALA A 27 -16.00 -38.86 10.95
C ALA A 27 -15.90 -39.05 12.49
N LEU A 28 -16.61 -38.23 13.27
CA LEU A 28 -16.73 -38.40 14.71
C LEU A 28 -17.52 -39.67 15.06
N TYR A 29 -18.71 -39.84 14.48
CA TYR A 29 -19.61 -40.96 14.78
C TYR A 29 -19.22 -42.27 14.10
N ILE A 30 -18.56 -42.22 12.94
CA ILE A 30 -18.21 -43.38 12.14
C ILE A 30 -16.68 -43.40 11.95
N PRO A 31 -15.92 -44.11 12.80
CA PRO A 31 -14.45 -44.09 12.72
C PRO A 31 -13.88 -44.63 11.40
N SER A 32 -14.59 -45.54 10.72
CA SER A 32 -14.13 -46.18 9.48
C SER A 32 -14.04 -45.23 8.29
N ILE A 33 -14.78 -44.10 8.27
CA ILE A 33 -14.73 -43.10 7.18
C ILE A 33 -13.59 -42.09 7.36
N ARG A 34 -12.96 -42.01 8.54
CA ARG A 34 -11.93 -41.01 8.84
C ARG A 34 -10.81 -40.97 7.80
N LYS A 35 -10.31 -42.12 7.37
CA LYS A 35 -9.22 -42.19 6.38
C LYS A 35 -9.64 -41.57 5.04
N ALA A 36 -10.85 -41.88 4.56
CA ALA A 36 -11.39 -41.32 3.33
C ALA A 36 -11.67 -39.82 3.47
N GLU A 37 -12.21 -39.38 4.62
CA GLU A 37 -12.47 -37.97 4.94
C GLU A 37 -11.21 -37.13 4.90
N LYS A 38 -10.12 -37.63 5.50
CA LYS A 38 -8.82 -36.94 5.54
C LYS A 38 -8.09 -36.90 4.19
N ALA A 39 -8.43 -37.83 3.29
CA ALA A 39 -7.90 -37.88 1.93
C ALA A 39 -8.73 -37.02 0.95
N ALA A 40 -10.04 -36.87 1.18
CA ALA A 40 -10.91 -36.08 0.34
C ALA A 40 -10.58 -34.58 0.41
N PRO A 41 -10.54 -33.86 -0.72
CA PRO A 41 -10.39 -32.41 -0.74
C PRO A 41 -11.38 -31.69 0.17
N LEU A 42 -10.96 -30.62 0.84
CA LEU A 42 -11.81 -29.86 1.78
C LEU A 42 -11.78 -28.38 1.45
N HIS A 43 -12.96 -27.79 1.23
CA HIS A 43 -13.11 -26.37 0.96
C HIS A 43 -13.85 -25.69 2.11
N ILE A 44 -13.23 -24.69 2.72
CA ILE A 44 -13.79 -23.90 3.82
C ILE A 44 -13.96 -22.46 3.35
N ASN A 45 -15.17 -21.93 3.43
CA ASN A 45 -15.45 -20.54 3.10
C ASN A 45 -14.91 -19.59 4.17
N ARG A 46 -15.05 -19.96 5.45
CA ARG A 46 -14.60 -19.13 6.57
C ARG A 46 -14.11 -20.00 7.72
N LEU A 47 -12.85 -19.82 8.14
CA LEU A 47 -12.28 -20.39 9.36
C LEU A 47 -11.98 -19.24 10.32
N LYS A 48 -12.59 -19.24 11.50
CA LYS A 48 -12.28 -18.27 12.56
C LYS A 48 -11.76 -19.00 13.78
N LEU A 49 -10.58 -18.61 14.29
CA LEU A 49 -9.95 -19.21 15.47
C LEU A 49 -9.80 -18.15 16.56
N GLU A 50 -10.35 -18.45 17.73
CA GLU A 50 -10.32 -17.63 18.95
C GLU A 50 -10.01 -18.51 20.17
N GLU A 51 -9.78 -17.88 21.33
CA GLU A 51 -9.26 -18.57 22.53
C GLU A 51 -10.14 -19.75 23.00
N ASN A 52 -11.47 -19.56 23.10
CA ASN A 52 -12.43 -20.55 23.60
C ASN A 52 -13.51 -20.94 22.57
N ARG A 53 -13.36 -20.50 21.32
CA ARG A 53 -14.30 -20.80 20.25
C ARG A 53 -13.62 -20.84 18.89
N PHE A 54 -14.21 -21.59 17.97
CA PHE A 54 -13.83 -21.51 16.57
C PHE A 54 -15.04 -21.68 15.66
N GLY A 55 -14.96 -21.11 14.46
CA GLY A 55 -16.01 -21.20 13.46
C GLY A 55 -15.52 -21.86 12.19
N VAL A 56 -16.32 -22.78 11.64
CA VAL A 56 -16.13 -23.36 10.30
C VAL A 56 -17.38 -23.07 9.48
N ASN A 57 -17.22 -22.23 8.46
CA ASN A 57 -18.30 -21.62 7.69
C ASN A 57 -19.26 -20.85 8.61
N GLU A 58 -20.50 -21.31 8.68
CA GLU A 58 -21.60 -20.74 9.49
C GLU A 58 -21.73 -21.46 10.85
N THR A 59 -21.04 -22.57 11.04
CA THR A 59 -21.07 -23.34 12.30
C THR A 59 -20.05 -22.77 13.28
N GLU A 60 -20.51 -22.33 14.44
CA GLU A 60 -19.68 -21.89 15.56
C GLU A 60 -19.62 -22.97 16.64
N TYR A 61 -18.41 -23.29 17.10
CA TYR A 61 -18.13 -24.17 18.22
C TYR A 61 -17.64 -23.30 19.37
N ASN A 62 -18.45 -23.16 20.41
CA ASN A 62 -18.17 -22.27 21.53
C ASN A 62 -18.21 -23.06 22.84
N ALA A 63 -17.11 -23.10 23.59
CA ALA A 63 -17.09 -23.76 24.89
C ALA A 63 -16.99 -22.76 26.04
N ARG A 64 -17.74 -23.07 27.10
CA ARG A 64 -17.81 -22.29 28.34
C ARG A 64 -17.76 -23.20 29.55
N VAL A 65 -17.19 -22.72 30.65
CA VAL A 65 -17.24 -23.42 31.94
C VAL A 65 -18.53 -23.03 32.64
N TYR A 66 -19.39 -23.99 32.88
CA TYR A 66 -20.58 -23.85 33.71
C TYR A 66 -20.27 -24.21 35.16
N ARG A 67 -20.55 -23.28 36.07
CA ARG A 67 -20.30 -23.41 37.51
C ARG A 67 -21.60 -23.59 38.26
N GLU A 68 -21.89 -24.82 38.68
CA GLU A 68 -23.20 -25.19 39.24
C GLU A 68 -23.52 -24.39 40.51
N CYS A 69 -22.54 -24.19 41.39
CA CYS A 69 -22.72 -23.44 42.64
C CYS A 69 -23.08 -21.97 42.39
N GLN A 70 -22.49 -21.31 41.38
CA GLN A 70 -22.76 -19.90 41.10
C GLN A 70 -24.07 -19.68 40.34
N ALA A 71 -24.48 -20.65 39.51
CA ALA A 71 -25.79 -20.63 38.89
C ALA A 71 -26.93 -20.69 39.94
N LYS A 72 -26.70 -21.40 41.06
CA LYS A 72 -27.66 -21.52 42.16
C LYS A 72 -27.77 -20.25 42.99
N THR A 73 -26.65 -19.55 43.24
CA THR A 73 -26.65 -18.35 44.08
C THR A 73 -27.06 -17.09 43.33
N LYS A 74 -27.00 -17.08 41.98
CA LYS A 74 -27.19 -15.88 41.13
C LYS A 74 -26.40 -14.66 41.60
N ALA A 75 -25.33 -14.87 42.38
CA ALA A 75 -24.67 -13.82 43.17
C ALA A 75 -24.08 -12.68 42.32
N PHE A 76 -24.00 -12.87 40.99
CA PHE A 76 -23.51 -11.88 40.04
C PHE A 76 -24.43 -11.68 38.83
N GLY A 77 -25.71 -12.06 38.92
CA GLY A 77 -26.69 -11.87 37.83
C GLY A 77 -26.44 -12.69 36.56
N GLY A 78 -25.39 -13.52 36.53
CA GLY A 78 -25.05 -14.41 35.43
C GLY A 78 -25.74 -15.78 35.50
N ASP A 79 -25.73 -16.48 34.38
CA ASP A 79 -26.20 -17.86 34.20
C ASP A 79 -25.27 -18.94 34.80
N GLY A 80 -24.17 -18.51 35.44
CA GLY A 80 -23.13 -19.36 36.01
C GLY A 80 -22.06 -19.78 35.00
N GLU A 81 -22.09 -19.29 33.76
CA GLU A 81 -21.11 -19.60 32.73
C GLU A 81 -19.98 -18.58 32.64
N VAL A 82 -18.78 -19.05 32.31
CA VAL A 82 -17.60 -18.23 31.99
C VAL A 82 -16.88 -18.76 30.76
N ASP A 83 -16.14 -17.88 30.09
CA ASP A 83 -15.39 -18.14 28.86
C ASP A 83 -13.92 -18.52 29.10
N TYR A 84 -13.51 -18.68 30.37
CA TYR A 84 -12.15 -19.01 30.77
C TYR A 84 -12.08 -20.25 31.66
N ASP A 85 -10.95 -20.95 31.59
CA ASP A 85 -10.62 -22.06 32.49
C ASP A 85 -10.23 -21.54 33.89
N LEU A 86 -10.57 -22.33 34.90
CA LEU A 86 -10.17 -22.16 36.30
C LEU A 86 -9.03 -23.10 36.69
N ASP A 87 -8.10 -22.59 37.51
CA ASP A 87 -7.04 -23.36 38.18
C ASP A 87 -7.60 -24.18 39.36
N ASP A 88 -6.71 -24.91 40.06
CA ASP A 88 -7.08 -25.78 41.18
C ASP A 88 -7.59 -24.99 42.41
N ASP A 89 -7.23 -23.70 42.50
CA ASP A 89 -7.65 -22.78 43.57
C ASP A 89 -8.94 -22.00 43.20
N GLY A 90 -9.47 -22.21 42.00
CA GLY A 90 -10.69 -21.58 41.50
C GLY A 90 -10.52 -20.16 40.93
N PHE A 91 -9.30 -19.79 40.55
CA PHE A 91 -8.99 -18.55 39.83
C PHE A 91 -8.91 -18.78 38.32
N GLU A 92 -9.11 -17.71 37.54
CA GLU A 92 -8.91 -17.73 36.09
C GLU A 92 -7.46 -18.12 35.74
N MET A 93 -7.29 -19.18 34.93
CA MET A 93 -5.99 -19.62 34.44
C MET A 93 -5.41 -18.58 33.48
N GLY A 94 -4.14 -18.26 33.67
CA GLY A 94 -3.39 -17.47 32.71
C GLY A 94 -3.20 -18.22 31.38
N TYR A 95 -3.11 -17.49 30.27
CA TYR A 95 -2.84 -18.12 28.96
C TYR A 95 -1.48 -18.83 28.89
N GLU A 96 -0.50 -18.41 29.69
CA GLU A 96 0.82 -19.06 29.80
C GLU A 96 0.71 -20.47 30.42
N GLU A 97 -0.27 -20.67 31.30
CA GLU A 97 -0.55 -21.96 31.97
C GLU A 97 -1.36 -22.91 31.08
N ASN A 98 -1.93 -22.40 29.99
CA ASN A 98 -2.79 -23.14 29.06
C ASN A 98 -2.06 -23.62 27.78
N ILE A 99 -0.74 -23.47 27.71
CA ILE A 99 0.06 -23.85 26.53
C ILE A 99 0.33 -25.36 26.54
N LEU A 100 -0.11 -26.06 25.49
CA LEU A 100 0.15 -27.48 25.29
C LEU A 100 1.31 -27.71 24.29
N PRO A 101 2.00 -28.87 24.34
CA PRO A 101 3.01 -29.22 23.35
C PRO A 101 2.48 -29.13 21.91
N GLY A 102 3.12 -28.32 21.06
CA GLY A 102 2.69 -28.06 19.68
C GLY A 102 1.75 -26.86 19.50
N ASP A 103 1.36 -26.18 20.58
CA ASP A 103 0.65 -24.89 20.47
C ASP A 103 1.63 -23.79 20.02
N ILE A 104 1.11 -22.81 19.28
CA ILE A 104 1.90 -21.72 18.72
C ILE A 104 1.47 -20.40 19.36
N LEU A 105 2.41 -19.70 20.00
CA LEU A 105 2.15 -18.41 20.62
C LEU A 105 2.15 -17.29 19.56
N LEU A 106 1.01 -16.60 19.41
CA LEU A 106 0.83 -15.48 18.48
C LEU A 106 1.04 -14.11 19.15
N ALA A 107 0.92 -14.01 20.47
CA ALA A 107 1.14 -12.75 21.19
C ALA A 107 2.63 -12.54 21.50
N GLU A 108 3.16 -11.35 21.23
CA GLU A 108 4.34 -10.89 21.95
C GLU A 108 3.93 -10.75 23.41
N LEU A 109 4.57 -11.52 24.30
CA LEU A 109 4.41 -11.40 25.74
C LEU A 109 4.69 -9.94 26.10
N ARG A 110 3.65 -9.12 26.25
CA ARG A 110 3.81 -7.89 27.01
C ARG A 110 4.09 -8.35 28.42
N THR A 111 5.39 -8.41 28.75
CA THR A 111 5.91 -8.51 30.11
C THR A 111 5.53 -7.23 30.84
N ASN A 112 4.25 -7.07 31.15
CA ASN A 112 3.80 -6.04 32.05
C ASN A 112 2.60 -6.55 32.80
N ARG A 113 2.94 -7.00 34.02
CA ARG A 113 2.06 -7.22 35.16
C ARG A 113 1.22 -8.47 34.90
N ARG A 114 1.45 -9.58 35.60
CA ARG A 114 0.95 -9.74 36.98
C ARG A 114 0.10 -8.55 37.44
N HIS A 115 -0.90 -8.15 36.67
CA HIS A 115 -2.17 -7.98 37.32
C HIS A 115 -2.46 -9.39 37.83
N LYS A 116 -2.06 -9.64 39.09
CA LYS A 116 -2.98 -10.27 40.02
C LYS A 116 -4.28 -9.54 39.79
N LEU A 117 -5.02 -10.02 38.81
CA LEU A 117 -6.35 -9.58 38.57
C LEU A 117 -7.00 -10.12 39.83
N ASN A 118 -7.29 -9.24 40.79
CA ASN A 118 -8.22 -9.54 41.86
C ASN A 118 -9.63 -9.78 41.25
N LYS A 119 -9.74 -10.54 40.16
CA LYS A 119 -10.99 -10.93 39.52
C LYS A 119 -11.34 -12.30 40.06
N LEU A 120 -12.34 -12.25 40.93
CA LEU A 120 -13.28 -13.33 41.22
C LEU A 120 -12.62 -14.67 41.53
N LYS A 121 -12.10 -14.79 42.76
CA LYS A 121 -12.06 -16.11 43.39
C LYS A 121 -13.48 -16.68 43.33
N CYS A 122 -13.63 -17.89 42.82
CA CYS A 122 -14.88 -18.63 42.95
C CYS A 122 -15.22 -18.72 44.46
N GLU A 123 -16.22 -17.99 44.96
CA GLU A 123 -16.80 -18.22 46.30
C GLU A 123 -17.63 -19.50 46.25
N CYS A 124 -16.93 -20.60 46.09
CA CYS A 124 -17.50 -21.90 45.80
C CYS A 124 -17.17 -22.78 47.00
N SER A 125 -18.20 -23.33 47.67
CA SER A 125 -18.01 -24.32 48.73
C SER A 125 -17.22 -25.51 48.19
N ASP A 126 -16.56 -26.27 49.07
CA ASP A 126 -15.65 -27.41 48.77
C ASP A 126 -16.23 -28.54 47.87
N SER A 127 -17.47 -28.41 47.38
CA SER A 127 -18.21 -29.36 46.55
C SER A 127 -18.81 -28.77 45.27
N CYS A 128 -18.26 -27.68 44.71
CA CYS A 128 -18.80 -27.13 43.47
C CYS A 128 -18.46 -28.00 42.25
N ASN A 129 -19.48 -28.56 41.60
CA ASN A 129 -19.29 -29.24 40.32
C ASN A 129 -19.18 -28.21 39.18
N HIS A 130 -18.15 -28.40 38.35
CA HIS A 130 -17.93 -27.64 37.13
C HIS A 130 -18.13 -28.53 35.91
N TYR A 131 -18.63 -27.96 34.83
CA TYR A 131 -18.84 -28.65 33.55
C TYR A 131 -18.38 -27.79 32.40
N ILE A 132 -17.88 -28.40 31.32
CA ILE A 132 -17.74 -27.70 30.04
C ILE A 132 -19.05 -27.82 29.29
N ARG A 133 -19.63 -26.70 28.86
CA ARG A 133 -20.74 -26.68 27.90
C ARG A 133 -20.22 -26.27 26.54
N LEU A 134 -20.33 -27.18 25.59
CA LEU A 134 -20.00 -26.96 24.18
C LEU A 134 -21.29 -26.66 23.41
N TYR A 135 -21.35 -25.47 22.84
CA TYR A 135 -22.43 -25.00 21.99
C TYR A 135 -22.02 -25.16 20.52
N VAL A 136 -22.84 -25.86 19.73
CA VAL A 136 -22.67 -26.05 18.28
C VAL A 136 -24.02 -25.86 17.60
N SER A 137 -24.14 -24.83 16.75
CA SER A 137 -25.37 -24.55 15.99
C SER A 137 -26.64 -24.56 16.85
N GLY A 138 -26.58 -23.96 18.04
CA GLY A 138 -27.70 -23.90 18.99
C GLY A 138 -27.93 -25.15 19.84
N SER A 139 -27.24 -26.27 19.55
CA SER A 139 -27.23 -27.45 20.41
C SER A 139 -26.18 -27.31 21.50
N MET A 140 -26.48 -27.76 22.72
CA MET A 140 -25.57 -27.73 23.86
C MET A 140 -25.25 -29.15 24.31
N THR A 141 -23.96 -29.46 24.47
CA THR A 141 -23.48 -30.70 25.08
C THR A 141 -22.70 -30.36 26.34
N GLN A 142 -22.99 -31.08 27.43
CA GLN A 142 -22.29 -30.91 28.71
C GLN A 142 -21.26 -32.02 28.92
N LEU A 143 -20.04 -31.65 29.29
CA LEU A 143 -18.89 -32.52 29.50
C LEU A 143 -18.32 -32.32 30.92
N PRO A 144 -17.74 -33.34 31.56
CA PRO A 144 -17.08 -33.18 32.85
C PRO A 144 -15.87 -32.25 32.77
N TYR A 145 -15.80 -31.26 33.67
CA TYR A 145 -14.64 -30.34 33.76
C TYR A 145 -13.46 -30.92 34.55
N ALA A 146 -13.69 -31.93 35.38
CA ALA A 146 -12.66 -32.51 36.25
C ALA A 146 -11.45 -33.07 35.50
N ASN A 147 -11.66 -33.61 34.29
CA ASN A 147 -10.63 -34.29 33.50
C ASN A 147 -10.27 -33.55 32.21
N MET A 148 -10.88 -32.39 31.97
CA MET A 148 -10.71 -31.65 30.73
C MET A 148 -10.97 -30.17 30.94
N LYS A 149 -10.06 -29.35 30.41
CA LYS A 149 -10.19 -27.89 30.33
C LYS A 149 -10.65 -27.46 28.93
N ILE A 150 -11.19 -26.25 28.78
CA ILE A 150 -11.66 -25.72 27.50
C ILE A 150 -10.53 -25.75 26.47
N TYR A 151 -9.33 -25.27 26.84
CA TYR A 151 -8.21 -25.23 25.90
C TYR A 151 -7.81 -26.63 25.38
N GLN A 152 -7.93 -27.66 26.22
CA GLN A 152 -7.67 -29.05 25.84
C GLN A 152 -8.77 -29.58 24.90
N LEU A 153 -10.03 -29.25 25.17
CA LEU A 153 -11.15 -29.58 24.30
C LEU A 153 -10.98 -28.95 22.92
N MET A 154 -10.65 -27.65 22.86
CA MET A 154 -10.46 -26.92 21.60
C MET A 154 -9.34 -27.52 20.77
N LYS A 155 -8.17 -27.79 21.39
CA LYS A 155 -7.07 -28.47 20.70
C LYS A 155 -7.48 -29.83 20.16
N ARG A 156 -8.23 -30.61 20.95
CA ARG A 156 -8.71 -31.93 20.54
C ARG A 156 -9.67 -31.84 19.36
N LEU A 157 -10.61 -30.91 19.37
CA LEU A 157 -11.55 -30.68 18.26
C LEU A 157 -10.82 -30.28 16.97
N LEU A 158 -9.92 -29.28 17.05
CA LEU A 158 -9.12 -28.85 15.90
C LEU A 158 -8.26 -29.98 15.34
N THR A 159 -7.65 -30.80 16.21
CA THR A 159 -6.89 -31.99 15.81
C THR A 159 -7.78 -33.01 15.13
N ILE A 160 -8.99 -33.25 15.65
CA ILE A 160 -9.95 -34.18 15.01
C ILE A 160 -10.39 -33.65 13.64
N PHE A 161 -10.62 -32.35 13.49
CA PHE A 161 -11.15 -31.77 12.24
C PHE A 161 -10.06 -31.64 11.16
N PHE A 162 -8.89 -31.12 11.55
CA PHE A 162 -7.85 -30.71 10.60
C PHE A 162 -6.54 -31.50 10.70
N GLY A 163 -6.32 -32.25 11.79
CA GLY A 163 -5.13 -33.10 11.93
C GLY A 163 -5.14 -34.30 11.00
N ASN A 164 -3.95 -34.78 10.65
CA ASN A 164 -3.66 -35.92 9.78
C ASN A 164 -4.33 -35.85 8.40
N ARG A 165 -4.57 -34.63 7.88
CA ARG A 165 -5.10 -34.44 6.54
C ARG A 165 -3.98 -34.55 5.51
N ASN A 166 -4.21 -35.41 4.52
CA ASN A 166 -3.32 -35.60 3.37
C ASN A 166 -3.95 -35.03 2.08
N GLY A 167 -5.28 -34.97 2.04
CA GLY A 167 -6.03 -34.33 0.96
C GLY A 167 -5.74 -32.83 0.89
N GLU A 168 -5.91 -32.27 -0.31
CA GLU A 168 -5.83 -30.82 -0.49
C GLU A 168 -6.93 -30.13 0.31
N TRP A 169 -6.63 -28.95 0.84
CA TRP A 169 -7.67 -28.15 1.44
C TRP A 169 -7.39 -26.66 1.28
N THR A 170 -8.48 -25.93 1.06
CA THR A 170 -8.45 -24.51 0.74
C THR A 170 -9.32 -23.74 1.72
N ILE A 171 -8.85 -22.59 2.17
CA ILE A 171 -9.59 -21.68 3.04
C ILE A 171 -9.75 -20.34 2.32
N LYS A 172 -11.00 -19.94 2.05
CA LYS A 172 -11.28 -18.65 1.41
C LYS A 172 -11.01 -17.49 2.35
N GLN A 173 -11.47 -17.55 3.60
CA GLN A 173 -11.22 -16.54 4.63
C GLN A 173 -10.74 -17.20 5.92
N MET A 174 -9.55 -16.84 6.39
CA MET A 174 -8.99 -17.29 7.67
C MET A 174 -8.84 -16.09 8.62
N ILE A 175 -9.39 -16.20 9.83
CA ILE A 175 -9.34 -15.15 10.85
C ILE A 175 -8.66 -15.73 12.09
N LEU A 176 -7.57 -15.10 12.50
CA LEU A 176 -6.70 -15.48 13.62
C LEU A 176 -6.75 -14.41 14.69
N GLU A 177 -7.65 -14.60 15.66
CA GLU A 177 -7.80 -13.72 16.83
C GLU A 177 -7.23 -14.35 18.11
N ASP A 178 -6.95 -15.66 18.10
CA ASP A 178 -6.37 -16.40 19.23
C ASP A 178 -4.94 -15.93 19.57
N ARG A 179 -4.62 -15.87 20.87
CA ARG A 179 -3.25 -15.62 21.35
C ARG A 179 -2.41 -16.89 21.33
N VAL A 180 -3.03 -18.04 21.54
CA VAL A 180 -2.39 -19.36 21.61
C VAL A 180 -3.03 -20.24 20.55
N LEU A 181 -2.44 -20.27 19.37
CA LEU A 181 -2.99 -21.03 18.26
C LEU A 181 -2.78 -22.54 18.47
N ARG A 182 -3.90 -23.25 18.63
CA ARG A 182 -3.95 -24.71 18.82
C ARG A 182 -4.06 -25.45 17.48
N TRP A 183 -3.12 -25.17 16.58
CA TRP A 183 -3.11 -25.76 15.25
C TRP A 183 -2.61 -27.22 15.30
N PRO A 184 -3.17 -28.15 14.50
CA PRO A 184 -2.66 -29.52 14.45
C PRO A 184 -1.23 -29.57 13.89
N VAL A 185 -0.35 -30.34 14.54
CA VAL A 185 1.06 -30.46 14.17
C VAL A 185 1.25 -31.23 12.87
N ASP A 186 0.55 -32.37 12.72
CA ASP A 186 0.69 -33.27 11.58
C ASP A 186 -0.41 -33.02 10.55
N THR A 187 -0.31 -31.96 9.75
CA THR A 187 -1.29 -31.69 8.69
C THR A 187 -0.67 -31.06 7.46
N ARG A 188 -1.19 -31.39 6.27
CA ARG A 188 -0.85 -30.67 5.04
C ARG A 188 -1.22 -29.20 5.22
N LYS A 189 -0.33 -28.29 4.80
CA LYS A 189 -0.60 -26.85 4.89
C LYS A 189 -1.79 -26.47 3.97
N PRO A 190 -2.77 -25.70 4.44
CA PRO A 190 -3.88 -25.23 3.61
C PRO A 190 -3.42 -24.17 2.62
N ILE A 191 -4.07 -24.13 1.46
CA ILE A 191 -4.01 -22.98 0.55
C ILE A 191 -5.02 -21.95 1.05
N VAL A 192 -4.58 -20.74 1.37
CA VAL A 192 -5.42 -19.70 1.95
C VAL A 192 -5.49 -18.49 1.04
N GLN A 193 -6.69 -17.97 0.77
CA GLN A 193 -6.86 -16.79 -0.10
C GLN A 193 -6.77 -15.49 0.68
N ASN A 194 -7.51 -15.39 1.79
CA ASN A 194 -7.61 -14.17 2.58
C ASN A 194 -7.33 -14.45 4.05
N ILE A 195 -6.47 -13.64 4.67
CA ILE A 195 -6.08 -13.81 6.07
C ILE A 195 -6.33 -12.52 6.85
N GLU A 196 -6.91 -12.62 8.05
CA GLU A 196 -7.01 -11.54 9.03
C GLU A 196 -6.32 -11.95 10.34
N ILE A 197 -5.30 -11.20 10.78
CA ILE A 197 -4.45 -11.58 11.93
C ILE A 197 -4.68 -10.72 13.19
N GLY A 198 -5.72 -9.88 13.16
CA GLY A 198 -5.92 -8.85 14.18
C GLY A 198 -4.70 -7.94 14.21
N GLN A 199 -4.16 -7.65 15.40
CA GLN A 199 -2.99 -6.76 15.57
C GLN A 199 -1.72 -7.32 14.93
N TYR A 200 -1.04 -6.48 14.14
CA TYR A 200 0.26 -6.75 13.52
C TYR A 200 1.33 -7.01 14.58
N SER A 201 2.08 -8.09 14.37
CA SER A 201 3.40 -8.30 14.96
C SER A 201 4.25 -9.12 13.98
N PRO A 202 5.58 -8.92 13.92
CA PRO A 202 6.47 -9.74 13.10
C PRO A 202 6.35 -11.23 13.43
N SER A 203 6.22 -11.56 14.71
CA SER A 203 6.06 -12.95 15.19
C SER A 203 4.80 -13.62 14.62
N LYS A 204 3.67 -12.89 14.52
CA LYS A 204 2.45 -13.43 13.91
C LYS A 204 2.63 -13.74 12.43
N LEU A 205 3.34 -12.88 11.69
CA LEU A 205 3.58 -13.13 10.27
C LEU A 205 4.42 -14.38 10.04
N ASN A 206 5.45 -14.61 10.86
CA ASN A 206 6.26 -15.83 10.81
C ASN A 206 5.41 -17.09 11.07
N VAL A 207 4.52 -17.01 12.06
CA VAL A 207 3.59 -18.11 12.38
C VAL A 207 2.64 -18.35 11.21
N VAL A 208 2.02 -17.32 10.66
CA VAL A 208 1.12 -17.50 9.51
C VAL A 208 1.84 -18.12 8.32
N GLN A 209 3.06 -17.69 8.04
CA GLN A 209 3.86 -18.25 6.95
C GLN A 209 4.21 -19.73 7.20
N SER A 210 4.37 -20.17 8.44
CA SER A 210 4.62 -21.58 8.74
C SER A 210 3.37 -22.45 8.60
N LEU A 211 2.18 -21.89 8.87
CA LEU A 211 0.89 -22.58 8.85
C LEU A 211 0.36 -22.87 7.45
N ILE A 212 0.51 -21.93 6.52
CA ILE A 212 -0.13 -21.98 5.21
C ILE A 212 0.81 -22.47 4.10
N ASP A 213 0.24 -22.90 2.99
CA ASP A 213 0.99 -23.12 1.76
C ASP A 213 1.40 -21.78 1.15
N SER A 214 2.63 -21.35 1.43
CA SER A 214 3.17 -20.07 0.97
C SER A 214 3.60 -20.07 -0.50
N SER A 215 3.40 -21.18 -1.23
CA SER A 215 3.67 -21.24 -2.68
C SER A 215 2.62 -20.48 -3.50
N VAL A 216 1.43 -20.28 -2.94
CA VAL A 216 0.34 -19.53 -3.54
C VAL A 216 0.27 -18.14 -2.89
N PRO A 217 0.26 -17.04 -3.67
CA PRO A 217 0.13 -15.70 -3.12
C PRO A 217 -1.25 -15.50 -2.48
N LEU A 218 -1.31 -14.69 -1.41
CA LEU A 218 -2.56 -14.31 -0.77
C LEU A 218 -3.31 -13.30 -1.65
N THR A 219 -4.60 -13.51 -1.84
CA THR A 219 -5.49 -12.50 -2.42
C THR A 219 -5.57 -11.27 -1.51
N SER A 220 -5.68 -11.47 -0.20
CA SER A 220 -5.57 -10.36 0.75
C SER A 220 -5.01 -10.75 2.12
N LEU A 221 -4.30 -9.81 2.72
CA LEU A 221 -3.85 -9.87 4.11
C LEU A 221 -4.37 -8.65 4.87
N LYS A 222 -5.15 -8.87 5.92
CA LYS A 222 -5.72 -7.84 6.78
C LYS A 222 -5.07 -7.85 8.16
N MET A 223 -4.62 -6.68 8.60
CA MET A 223 -3.99 -6.51 9.91
C MET A 223 -4.32 -5.16 10.54
N GLY A 224 -4.35 -5.13 11.87
CA GLY A 224 -4.38 -3.93 12.69
C GLY A 224 -2.96 -3.38 12.83
N PHE A 225 -2.73 -2.08 12.66
CA PHE A 225 -1.36 -1.52 12.73
C PHE A 225 -1.27 -0.34 13.70
N PHE A 226 -0.54 -0.54 14.80
CA PHE A 226 -0.31 0.47 15.84
C PHE A 226 1.18 0.62 16.21
N THR A 227 2.08 -0.11 15.54
CA THR A 227 3.52 -0.05 15.79
C THR A 227 4.18 1.08 15.01
N SER A 228 5.40 1.44 15.41
CA SER A 228 6.13 2.54 14.79
C SER A 228 6.72 2.19 13.42
N SER A 229 6.95 0.91 13.12
CA SER A 229 7.53 0.45 11.86
C SER A 229 6.96 -0.89 11.42
N LEU A 230 6.99 -1.11 10.11
CA LEU A 230 6.67 -2.39 9.48
C LEU A 230 7.96 -3.09 9.10
N SER A 231 8.07 -4.38 9.43
CA SER A 231 9.22 -5.20 9.06
C SER A 231 9.10 -5.65 7.60
N ASP A 232 10.23 -5.74 6.91
CA ASP A 232 10.26 -6.41 5.61
C ASP A 232 9.99 -7.92 5.83
N HIS A 233 8.86 -8.41 5.32
CA HIS A 233 8.43 -9.79 5.55
C HIS A 233 7.90 -10.43 4.24
N PRO A 234 8.30 -11.67 3.89
CA PRO A 234 7.88 -12.33 2.65
C PRO A 234 6.36 -12.41 2.50
N LEU A 235 5.64 -12.70 3.58
CA LEU A 235 4.16 -12.76 3.56
C LEU A 235 3.48 -11.44 3.16
N LEU A 236 4.11 -10.28 3.42
CA LEU A 236 3.59 -8.99 2.98
C LEU A 236 3.80 -8.79 1.47
N LYS A 237 4.94 -9.25 0.94
CA LYS A 237 5.29 -9.19 -0.49
C LYS A 237 4.47 -10.17 -1.33
N ASN A 238 4.18 -11.36 -0.78
CA ASN A 238 3.38 -12.40 -1.42
C ASN A 238 1.87 -12.16 -1.29
N SER A 239 1.44 -10.96 -0.90
CA SER A 239 0.03 -10.57 -0.81
C SER A 239 -0.32 -9.60 -1.94
N GLU A 240 -1.36 -9.90 -2.70
CA GLU A 240 -1.87 -9.03 -3.77
C GLU A 240 -2.47 -7.75 -3.19
N HIS A 241 -3.21 -7.87 -2.07
CA HIS A 241 -3.86 -6.74 -1.40
C HIS A 241 -3.60 -6.72 0.11
N LEU A 242 -2.81 -5.74 0.58
CA LEU A 242 -2.63 -5.48 2.01
C LEU A 242 -3.70 -4.52 2.54
N ILE A 243 -4.45 -4.94 3.56
CA ILE A 243 -5.49 -4.15 4.21
C ILE A 243 -5.06 -3.82 5.64
N ILE A 244 -4.85 -2.53 5.91
CA ILE A 244 -4.52 -2.03 7.24
C ILE A 244 -5.78 -1.47 7.89
N SER A 245 -6.03 -1.93 9.10
CA SER A 245 -7.07 -1.45 10.01
C SER A 245 -6.43 -0.76 11.21
N GLY A 246 -7.10 0.22 11.80
CA GLY A 246 -6.53 1.10 12.81
C GLY A 246 -5.83 2.32 12.18
N TYR A 247 -5.68 3.36 13.00
CA TYR A 247 -5.00 4.59 12.60
C TYR A 247 -3.49 4.39 12.78
N PRO A 248 -2.71 4.20 11.70
CA PRO A 248 -1.26 4.09 11.84
C PRO A 248 -0.74 5.37 12.49
N PRO A 249 0.20 5.28 13.46
CA PRO A 249 0.86 6.47 13.96
C PRO A 249 1.45 7.25 12.77
N TYR A 250 1.26 8.57 12.76
CA TYR A 250 1.72 9.45 11.66
C TYR A 250 3.17 9.15 11.22
N ARG A 251 4.05 8.89 12.19
CA ARG A 251 5.47 8.59 11.98
C ARG A 251 5.73 7.31 11.16
N SER A 252 4.73 6.44 11.04
CA SER A 252 4.84 5.11 10.46
C SER A 252 4.25 5.01 9.06
N LEU A 253 3.49 6.02 8.62
CA LEU A 253 3.03 6.11 7.22
C LEU A 253 4.19 6.04 6.22
N PRO A 254 5.33 6.72 6.43
CA PRO A 254 6.50 6.61 5.56
C PRO A 254 7.00 5.17 5.35
N ASP A 255 6.87 4.31 6.37
CA ASP A 255 7.36 2.92 6.32
C ASP A 255 6.47 1.99 5.49
N LEU A 256 5.25 2.43 5.13
CA LEU A 256 4.32 1.66 4.30
C LEU A 256 4.64 1.76 2.80
N PHE A 257 5.25 2.86 2.38
CA PHE A 257 5.50 3.12 0.97
C PHE A 257 6.67 2.34 0.34
N PRO A 258 7.76 1.96 1.04
CA PRO A 258 8.84 1.14 0.49
C PRO A 258 8.43 -0.28 0.08
N LEU A 259 7.27 -0.74 0.54
CA LEU A 259 6.81 -2.10 0.28
C LEU A 259 6.42 -2.23 -1.20
N GLN A 260 6.95 -3.24 -1.88
CA GLN A 260 6.57 -3.60 -3.25
C GLN A 260 5.20 -4.33 -3.26
N ILE A 261 4.19 -3.70 -2.68
CA ILE A 261 2.83 -4.23 -2.60
C ILE A 261 2.01 -3.57 -3.71
N GLN A 262 1.35 -4.39 -4.52
CA GLN A 262 0.57 -3.90 -5.66
C GLN A 262 -0.65 -3.10 -5.21
N LYS A 263 -1.37 -3.58 -4.18
CA LYS A 263 -2.55 -2.89 -3.67
C LYS A 263 -2.50 -2.77 -2.15
N MET A 264 -2.67 -1.57 -1.63
CA MET A 264 -2.76 -1.28 -0.21
C MET A 264 -4.05 -0.52 0.10
N SER A 265 -4.74 -0.87 1.19
CA SER A 265 -5.88 -0.11 1.67
C SER A 265 -5.82 0.15 3.17
N ILE A 266 -5.99 1.40 3.57
CA ILE A 266 -6.15 1.81 4.97
C ILE A 266 -7.64 2.10 5.20
N THR A 267 -8.26 1.26 6.01
CA THR A 267 -9.72 1.26 6.23
C THR A 267 -10.17 2.17 7.37
N THR A 268 -9.23 2.72 8.14
CA THR A 268 -9.52 3.69 9.20
C THR A 268 -9.42 5.11 8.64
N GLY A 269 -10.35 5.95 9.08
CA GLY A 269 -10.52 7.28 8.50
C GLY A 269 -9.30 8.14 8.78
N ILE A 270 -8.75 8.73 7.73
CA ILE A 270 -7.66 9.68 7.82
C ILE A 270 -8.25 11.09 7.92
N GLN A 271 -7.65 11.92 8.78
CA GLN A 271 -8.05 13.32 8.92
C GLN A 271 -7.70 14.12 7.65
N VAL A 272 -8.50 15.13 7.34
CA VAL A 272 -8.40 15.95 6.13
C VAL A 272 -6.99 16.55 5.94
N HIS A 273 -6.35 17.02 7.02
CA HIS A 273 -5.03 17.64 6.93
C HIS A 273 -3.88 16.68 6.60
N HIS A 274 -4.07 15.36 6.76
CA HIS A 274 -3.03 14.39 6.41
C HIS A 274 -3.01 14.01 4.92
N HIS A 275 -4.01 14.44 4.14
CA HIS A 275 -4.10 14.09 2.72
C HIS A 275 -2.92 14.65 1.92
N GLU A 276 -2.58 15.92 2.14
CA GLU A 276 -1.41 16.56 1.53
C GLU A 276 -0.14 15.77 1.82
N ILE A 277 0.08 15.44 3.09
CA ILE A 277 1.31 14.79 3.54
C ILE A 277 1.46 13.41 2.89
N ILE A 278 0.37 12.64 2.80
CA ILE A 278 0.37 11.33 2.14
C ILE A 278 0.74 11.48 0.66
N ILE A 279 0.14 12.45 -0.03
CA ILE A 279 0.45 12.73 -1.44
C ILE A 279 1.92 13.14 -1.59
N PHE A 280 2.41 14.09 -0.79
CA PHE A 280 3.82 14.51 -0.81
C PHE A 280 4.77 13.33 -0.60
N LYS A 281 4.51 12.48 0.40
CA LYS A 281 5.32 11.28 0.69
C LYS A 281 5.28 10.24 -0.42
N LEU A 282 4.14 10.09 -1.07
CA LEU A 282 4.02 9.21 -2.24
C LEU A 282 4.94 9.70 -3.37
N MET A 283 4.99 11.02 -3.59
CA MET A 283 5.76 11.70 -4.64
C MET A 283 7.28 11.76 -4.38
N GLU A 284 7.76 11.52 -3.15
CA GLU A 284 9.20 11.58 -2.82
C GLU A 284 10.07 10.61 -3.63
N LYS A 285 9.50 9.49 -4.09
CA LYS A 285 10.23 8.46 -4.85
C LYS A 285 9.35 7.89 -5.96
N PRO A 286 9.93 7.55 -7.12
CA PRO A 286 9.19 6.88 -8.18
C PRO A 286 8.66 5.52 -7.70
N ARG A 287 7.44 5.19 -8.11
CA ARG A 287 6.76 3.93 -7.76
C ARG A 287 6.65 3.03 -8.98
N PRO A 288 6.66 1.70 -8.81
CA PRO A 288 6.27 0.78 -9.87
C PRO A 288 4.88 1.14 -10.40
N ILE A 289 4.64 0.90 -11.69
CA ILE A 289 3.34 1.13 -12.33
C ILE A 289 2.34 0.09 -11.81
N GLY A 290 1.10 0.52 -11.58
CA GLY A 290 0.00 -0.33 -11.09
C GLY A 290 -0.08 -0.44 -9.57
N VAL A 291 0.70 0.35 -8.83
CA VAL A 291 0.60 0.42 -7.36
C VAL A 291 -0.59 1.29 -7.00
N CYS A 292 -1.49 0.75 -6.18
CA CYS A 292 -2.72 1.40 -5.74
C CYS A 292 -2.76 1.52 -4.22
N TYR A 293 -2.90 2.75 -3.72
CA TYR A 293 -3.19 3.04 -2.31
C TYR A 293 -4.62 3.57 -2.17
N SER A 294 -5.38 2.99 -1.27
CA SER A 294 -6.73 3.48 -0.94
C SER A 294 -6.80 3.85 0.53
N PHE A 295 -7.30 5.05 0.82
CA PHE A 295 -7.41 5.56 2.18
C PHE A 295 -8.86 5.95 2.44
N PHE A 296 -9.46 5.42 3.52
CA PHE A 296 -10.75 5.91 3.97
C PHE A 296 -10.62 7.33 4.55
N THR A 297 -11.56 8.22 4.25
CA THR A 297 -11.49 9.64 4.65
C THR A 297 -12.81 10.08 5.28
N TYR A 298 -12.74 10.86 6.35
CA TYR A 298 -13.94 11.36 7.04
C TYR A 298 -14.64 12.49 6.28
N ALA A 299 -13.86 13.27 5.52
CA ALA A 299 -14.34 14.34 4.68
C ALA A 299 -13.42 14.50 3.46
N LYS A 300 -13.99 15.04 2.38
CA LYS A 300 -13.25 15.38 1.17
C LYS A 300 -12.47 16.67 1.42
N LYS A 301 -11.21 16.71 0.98
CA LYS A 301 -10.46 17.95 0.81
C LYS A 301 -10.65 18.40 -0.63
N ASP A 302 -10.84 19.68 -0.86
CA ASP A 302 -10.75 20.23 -2.21
C ASP A 302 -9.30 20.07 -2.68
N LEU A 303 -9.06 19.20 -3.66
CA LEU A 303 -7.71 18.94 -4.15
C LEU A 303 -7.15 20.14 -4.91
N SER A 304 -7.98 21.06 -5.41
CA SER A 304 -7.55 22.26 -6.13
C SER A 304 -6.88 23.31 -5.24
N THR A 305 -7.07 23.23 -3.93
CA THR A 305 -6.42 24.13 -2.96
C THR A 305 -5.01 23.69 -2.59
N LEU A 306 -4.54 22.55 -3.11
CA LEU A 306 -3.23 21.98 -2.77
C LEU A 306 -2.14 22.58 -3.65
N ASP A 307 -1.12 23.17 -3.03
CA ASP A 307 0.09 23.63 -3.72
C ASP A 307 1.08 22.47 -3.86
N LEU A 308 1.04 21.79 -5.02
CA LEU A 308 1.84 20.60 -5.31
C LEU A 308 2.67 20.81 -6.57
N PRO A 309 3.95 20.40 -6.60
CA PRO A 309 4.75 20.46 -7.81
C PRO A 309 4.28 19.43 -8.84
N GLU A 310 4.52 19.72 -10.12
CA GLU A 310 4.31 18.79 -11.25
C GLU A 310 2.85 18.33 -11.48
N VAL A 311 1.88 19.18 -11.17
CA VAL A 311 0.45 18.98 -11.47
C VAL A 311 0.20 19.04 -12.99
N LEU A 312 -0.40 17.98 -13.53
CA LEU A 312 -0.83 17.89 -14.93
C LEU A 312 -2.31 18.24 -15.10
N GLU A 313 -3.16 17.74 -14.19
CA GLU A 313 -4.61 17.97 -14.18
C GLU A 313 -5.08 18.07 -12.73
N ILE A 314 -6.04 18.95 -12.45
CA ILE A 314 -6.54 19.17 -11.08
C ILE A 314 -8.00 19.62 -11.09
N SER A 315 -8.75 19.17 -10.09
CA SER A 315 -10.13 19.54 -9.82
C SER A 315 -10.41 19.36 -8.32
N THR A 316 -11.65 19.55 -7.89
CA THR A 316 -12.04 19.38 -6.48
C THR A 316 -11.88 17.95 -5.98
N ASP A 317 -12.16 16.95 -6.81
CA ASP A 317 -12.21 15.53 -6.44
C ASP A 317 -11.15 14.65 -7.12
N TYR A 318 -10.36 15.22 -8.02
CA TYR A 318 -9.39 14.51 -8.86
C TYR A 318 -8.13 15.34 -9.07
N MET A 319 -6.97 14.68 -9.11
CA MET A 319 -5.68 15.27 -9.42
C MET A 319 -4.78 14.25 -10.14
N LYS A 320 -3.97 14.73 -11.07
CA LYS A 320 -2.97 13.96 -11.79
C LYS A 320 -1.62 14.66 -11.68
N LEU A 321 -0.64 13.97 -11.12
CA LEU A 321 0.71 14.48 -10.85
C LEU A 321 1.72 13.70 -11.69
N ALA A 322 2.69 14.37 -12.30
CA ALA A 322 3.81 13.68 -12.96
C ALA A 322 4.74 13.09 -11.91
N MET A 323 5.10 11.81 -12.04
CA MET A 323 6.05 11.11 -11.19
C MET A 323 7.25 10.68 -12.04
N GLY A 324 8.22 11.58 -12.17
CA GLY A 324 9.35 11.39 -13.09
C GLY A 324 8.94 11.49 -14.56
N SER A 325 9.66 10.79 -15.45
CA SER A 325 9.47 10.88 -16.90
C SER A 325 8.49 9.86 -17.50
N GLU A 326 8.17 8.79 -16.76
CA GLU A 326 7.45 7.63 -17.31
C GLU A 326 6.19 7.22 -16.53
N ALA A 327 5.89 7.89 -15.39
CA ALA A 327 4.73 7.58 -14.57
C ALA A 327 3.97 8.85 -14.17
N VAL A 328 2.68 8.67 -13.89
CA VAL A 328 1.82 9.67 -13.23
C VAL A 328 1.16 9.04 -12.02
N VAL A 329 0.89 9.85 -11.02
CA VAL A 329 0.02 9.50 -9.90
C VAL A 329 -1.33 10.14 -10.14
N VAL A 330 -2.37 9.32 -10.15
CA VAL A 330 -3.76 9.75 -10.16
C VAL A 330 -4.31 9.67 -8.75
N VAL A 331 -4.76 10.79 -8.20
CA VAL A 331 -5.47 10.89 -6.92
C VAL A 331 -6.94 11.16 -7.23
N GLN A 332 -7.84 10.30 -6.75
CA GLN A 332 -9.27 10.44 -6.99
C GLN A 332 -10.09 10.04 -5.77
N TYR A 333 -11.09 10.84 -5.42
CA TYR A 333 -12.10 10.43 -4.45
C TYR A 333 -13.17 9.54 -5.09
N THR A 334 -13.39 8.37 -4.50
CA THR A 334 -14.52 7.48 -4.84
C THR A 334 -15.47 7.39 -3.65
N LYS A 335 -16.77 7.34 -3.94
CA LYS A 335 -17.80 7.14 -2.93
C LYS A 335 -18.43 5.77 -3.15
N ASP A 336 -18.43 4.96 -2.10
CA ASP A 336 -19.22 3.73 -1.98
C ASP A 336 -20.37 3.99 -1.00
N ASP A 337 -21.42 3.15 -1.00
CA ASP A 337 -22.73 3.36 -0.34
C ASP A 337 -22.65 3.72 1.15
N ARG A 338 -21.48 3.55 1.80
CA ARG A 338 -21.24 3.90 3.20
C ARG A 338 -19.97 4.71 3.47
N ARG A 339 -19.09 4.95 2.48
CA ARG A 339 -17.72 5.47 2.71
C ARG A 339 -17.16 6.29 1.55
N THR A 340 -16.39 7.33 1.87
CA THR A 340 -15.57 8.06 0.91
C THR A 340 -14.12 7.60 1.04
N CYS A 341 -13.50 7.21 -0.06
CA CYS A 341 -12.10 6.81 -0.11
C CYS A 341 -11.31 7.73 -1.05
N SER A 342 -10.10 8.11 -0.66
CA SER A 342 -9.09 8.70 -1.54
C SER A 342 -8.24 7.58 -2.10
N ASN A 343 -8.33 7.36 -3.41
CA ASN A 343 -7.50 6.39 -4.11
C ASN A 343 -6.34 7.11 -4.79
N MET A 344 -5.17 6.52 -4.74
CA MET A 344 -3.94 7.00 -5.37
C MET A 344 -3.36 5.84 -6.18
N GLU A 345 -3.21 6.02 -7.48
CA GLU A 345 -2.72 4.97 -8.39
C GLU A 345 -1.56 5.48 -9.24
N SER A 346 -0.47 4.71 -9.29
CA SER A 346 0.61 4.95 -10.25
C SER A 346 0.25 4.35 -11.61
N GLN A 347 0.17 5.19 -12.63
CA GLN A 347 -0.13 4.79 -13.99
C GLN A 347 1.03 5.13 -14.90
N ARG A 348 1.15 4.41 -16.02
CA ARG A 348 2.15 4.73 -17.04
C ARG A 348 1.80 6.09 -17.63
N LEU A 349 2.77 6.99 -17.65
CA LEU A 349 2.64 8.25 -18.35
C LEU A 349 2.76 7.94 -19.85
N LEU A 350 1.61 7.90 -20.52
CA LEU A 350 1.52 7.65 -21.96
C LEU A 350 2.02 8.87 -22.74
N PHE A 351 3.33 9.11 -22.69
CA PHE A 351 4.02 9.95 -23.66
C PHE A 351 4.42 9.16 -24.91
N CYS A 352 4.23 7.83 -24.93
CA CYS A 352 4.66 7.01 -26.06
C CYS A 352 4.07 7.52 -27.39
N ASP A 353 2.81 7.96 -27.40
CA ASP A 353 2.19 8.44 -28.63
C ASP A 353 2.67 9.85 -28.98
N THR A 354 2.75 10.77 -28.02
CA THR A 354 3.22 12.15 -28.24
C THR A 354 4.70 12.22 -28.57
N LYS A 355 5.58 11.47 -27.88
CA LYS A 355 7.02 11.35 -28.21
C LYS A 355 7.22 10.77 -29.61
N THR A 356 6.46 9.74 -29.97
CA THR A 356 6.52 9.13 -31.31
C THR A 356 6.07 10.13 -32.36
N ILE A 357 4.92 10.77 -32.17
CA ILE A 357 4.39 11.80 -33.06
C ILE A 357 5.39 12.98 -33.19
N LEU A 358 5.92 13.48 -32.08
CA LEU A 358 6.93 14.55 -32.07
C LEU A 358 8.22 14.12 -32.78
N GLY A 359 8.61 12.84 -32.71
CA GLY A 359 9.76 12.30 -33.45
C GLY A 359 9.61 12.38 -34.96
N TYR A 360 8.38 12.35 -35.49
CA TYR A 360 8.08 12.51 -36.92
C TYR A 360 7.80 13.97 -37.33
N MET A 361 7.70 14.90 -36.37
CA MET A 361 7.45 16.31 -36.67
C MET A 361 8.74 17.04 -37.03
N GLU A 362 8.60 18.02 -37.92
CA GLU A 362 9.69 18.92 -38.29
C GLU A 362 10.14 19.74 -37.05
N PRO A 363 11.45 19.89 -36.80
CA PRO A 363 12.02 20.58 -35.64
C PRO A 363 11.36 21.92 -35.30
N SER A 364 11.18 22.80 -36.28
CA SER A 364 10.61 24.12 -36.08
C SER A 364 9.13 24.09 -35.68
N PHE A 365 8.36 23.15 -36.22
CA PHE A 365 7.00 22.90 -35.79
C PHE A 365 6.94 22.45 -34.32
N ARG A 366 7.84 21.54 -33.91
CA ARG A 366 7.92 21.06 -32.52
C ARG A 366 8.25 22.18 -31.54
N PHE A 367 9.23 23.01 -31.85
CA PHE A 367 9.63 24.13 -30.99
C PHE A 367 8.46 25.10 -30.80
N ASN A 368 7.73 25.41 -31.88
CA ASN A 368 6.56 26.28 -31.81
C ASN A 368 5.44 25.71 -30.95
N ILE A 369 5.12 24.41 -31.08
CA ILE A 369 4.12 23.77 -30.22
C ILE A 369 4.59 23.76 -28.76
N ALA A 370 5.86 23.43 -28.49
CA ALA A 370 6.40 23.40 -27.13
C ALA A 370 6.49 24.78 -26.47
N LEU A 371 6.65 25.84 -27.25
CA LEU A 371 6.55 27.23 -26.78
C LEU A 371 5.11 27.58 -26.38
N LYS A 372 4.13 27.19 -27.19
CA LYS A 372 2.69 27.46 -26.96
C LYS A 372 2.04 26.55 -25.91
N ILE A 373 2.54 25.32 -25.76
CA ILE A 373 1.99 24.29 -24.87
C ILE A 373 3.11 23.82 -23.93
N PRO A 374 3.30 24.48 -22.78
CA PRO A 374 4.40 24.16 -21.86
C PRO A 374 4.41 22.71 -21.36
N SER A 375 3.24 22.06 -21.26
CA SER A 375 3.09 20.69 -20.77
C SER A 375 3.76 19.64 -21.66
N ILE A 376 4.02 19.93 -22.95
CA ILE A 376 4.69 18.98 -23.86
C ILE A 376 6.21 19.15 -23.96
N ARG A 377 6.79 20.19 -23.33
CA ARG A 377 8.23 20.50 -23.44
C ARG A 377 9.13 19.33 -23.03
N ARG A 378 8.71 18.56 -22.03
CA ARG A 378 9.46 17.41 -21.53
C ARG A 378 9.45 16.26 -22.55
N ALA A 379 8.32 16.00 -23.20
CA ALA A 379 8.20 15.00 -24.25
C ALA A 379 8.95 15.42 -25.53
N GLU A 380 8.91 16.72 -25.87
CA GLU A 380 9.65 17.31 -26.97
C GLU A 380 11.16 17.14 -26.76
N LYS A 381 11.71 17.54 -25.61
CA LYS A 381 13.13 17.35 -25.29
C LYS A 381 13.58 15.89 -25.24
N ALA A 382 12.67 14.96 -24.95
CA ALA A 382 12.95 13.52 -24.90
C ALA A 382 12.79 12.83 -26.27
N ALA A 383 12.13 13.48 -27.24
CA ALA A 383 11.96 12.96 -28.60
C ALA A 383 13.21 13.24 -29.44
N PRO A 384 13.75 12.25 -30.17
CA PRO A 384 14.91 12.44 -31.04
C PRO A 384 14.69 13.61 -31.99
N LEU A 385 15.71 14.46 -32.15
CA LEU A 385 15.66 15.62 -33.04
C LEU A 385 16.60 15.39 -34.21
N TYR A 386 16.08 15.45 -35.44
CA TYR A 386 16.88 15.33 -36.65
C TYR A 386 17.01 16.70 -37.32
N ILE A 387 18.16 17.33 -37.14
CA ILE A 387 18.51 18.62 -37.78
C ILE A 387 19.45 18.32 -38.95
N LYS A 388 19.05 18.72 -40.16
CA LYS A 388 19.87 18.60 -41.38
C LYS A 388 20.88 19.74 -41.49
N TYR A 389 20.49 20.94 -41.05
CA TYR A 389 21.30 22.15 -41.15
C TYR A 389 21.09 23.00 -39.90
N LEU A 390 22.19 23.46 -39.28
CA LEU A 390 22.18 24.34 -38.12
C LEU A 390 23.19 25.45 -38.37
N ASP A 391 22.73 26.69 -38.33
CA ASP A 391 23.57 27.89 -38.43
C ASP A 391 23.32 28.75 -37.20
N LEU A 392 24.38 29.19 -36.52
CA LEU A 392 24.31 29.94 -35.26
C LEU A 392 25.04 31.27 -35.45
N HIS A 393 24.35 32.37 -35.21
CA HIS A 393 24.90 33.72 -35.15
C HIS A 393 24.55 34.33 -33.78
N ASP A 394 25.11 35.50 -33.49
CA ASP A 394 24.96 36.14 -32.18
C ASP A 394 23.50 36.48 -31.83
N THR A 395 22.72 36.93 -32.81
CA THR A 395 21.31 37.37 -32.61
C THR A 395 20.27 36.56 -33.39
N ARG A 396 20.73 35.54 -34.11
CA ARG A 396 19.87 34.68 -34.92
C ARG A 396 20.41 33.27 -35.04
N PHE A 397 19.54 32.32 -35.29
CA PHE A 397 19.95 30.96 -35.66
C PHE A 397 19.00 30.37 -36.69
N VAL A 398 19.51 29.47 -37.52
CA VAL A 398 18.73 28.76 -38.55
C VAL A 398 18.71 27.29 -38.19
N VAL A 399 17.53 26.70 -38.13
CA VAL A 399 17.33 25.26 -38.03
C VAL A 399 16.65 24.79 -39.32
N ASN A 400 17.33 23.92 -40.06
CA ASN A 400 16.94 23.48 -41.41
C ASN A 400 16.73 24.68 -42.36
N GLU A 401 15.47 25.05 -42.62
CA GLU A 401 15.08 26.14 -43.51
C GLU A 401 14.40 27.30 -42.76
N THR A 402 14.30 27.21 -41.44
CA THR A 402 13.60 28.18 -40.59
C THR A 402 14.61 29.02 -39.82
N GLU A 403 14.54 30.33 -40.03
CA GLU A 403 15.35 31.33 -39.34
C GLU A 403 14.59 31.88 -38.13
N TYR A 404 15.31 31.92 -37.00
CA TYR A 404 14.87 32.49 -35.74
C TYR A 404 15.72 33.72 -35.46
N THR A 405 15.09 34.88 -35.30
CA THR A 405 15.79 36.13 -35.01
C THR A 405 15.20 36.76 -33.75
N GLY A 406 16.05 36.97 -32.74
CA GLY A 406 15.69 37.77 -31.58
C GLY A 406 15.93 39.24 -31.88
N ARG A 407 14.95 40.10 -31.60
CA ARG A 407 15.15 41.55 -31.58
C ARG A 407 14.69 42.10 -30.25
N GLU A 408 15.48 42.98 -29.67
CA GLU A 408 15.08 43.69 -28.46
C GLU A 408 14.26 44.93 -28.83
N VAL A 409 13.18 45.14 -28.11
CA VAL A 409 12.36 46.34 -28.23
C VAL A 409 12.62 47.24 -27.01
N PRO A 410 13.30 48.39 -27.19
CA PRO A 410 13.51 49.34 -26.12
C PRO A 410 12.18 49.94 -25.65
N GLY A 411 12.07 50.28 -24.36
CA GLY A 411 10.89 50.98 -23.80
C GLY A 411 10.75 52.45 -24.21
N LEU A 412 11.63 52.95 -25.09
CA LEU A 412 11.76 54.35 -25.56
C LEU A 412 11.60 54.41 -27.10
N PRO A 413 11.34 55.58 -27.73
CA PRO A 413 10.85 55.68 -29.12
C PRO A 413 11.90 55.39 -30.21
N ARG A 414 12.89 54.55 -29.92
CA ARG A 414 13.82 53.96 -30.88
C ARG A 414 13.29 52.57 -31.17
N GLY A 415 12.97 52.27 -32.43
CA GLY A 415 12.41 50.97 -32.84
C GLY A 415 13.29 49.76 -32.49
N GLU A 416 12.92 48.59 -33.00
CA GLU A 416 13.64 47.33 -32.74
C GLU A 416 15.13 47.40 -33.06
N VAL A 417 15.96 46.89 -32.14
CA VAL A 417 17.42 46.82 -32.27
C VAL A 417 17.93 45.39 -32.15
N ASP A 418 19.16 45.17 -32.60
CA ASP A 418 19.87 43.89 -32.64
C ASP A 418 21.04 43.82 -31.64
N TYR A 419 20.92 44.52 -30.52
CA TYR A 419 21.88 44.50 -29.42
C TYR A 419 21.16 44.62 -28.08
N ASP A 420 21.74 44.00 -27.03
CA ASP A 420 21.12 43.88 -25.72
C ASP A 420 21.28 45.15 -24.87
N PHE A 421 20.30 45.46 -24.02
CA PHE A 421 20.39 46.50 -22.97
C PHE A 421 20.46 45.91 -21.56
N ASP A 422 21.13 46.63 -20.66
CA ASP A 422 21.06 46.36 -19.23
C ASP A 422 19.70 46.81 -18.65
N GLU A 423 19.49 46.50 -17.37
CA GLU A 423 18.25 46.83 -16.65
C GLU A 423 17.94 48.36 -16.59
N TYR A 424 18.92 49.20 -16.95
CA TYR A 424 18.82 50.66 -16.98
C TYR A 424 18.76 51.24 -18.40
N GLY A 425 18.80 50.42 -19.45
CA GLY A 425 18.67 50.87 -20.84
C GLY A 425 19.99 51.23 -21.53
N PHE A 426 21.13 50.81 -20.97
CA PHE A 426 22.44 50.98 -21.60
C PHE A 426 22.83 49.74 -22.40
N LYS A 427 23.42 49.94 -23.58
CA LYS A 427 23.87 48.85 -24.46
C LYS A 427 24.90 47.99 -23.74
N ILE A 428 24.65 46.69 -23.64
CA ILE A 428 25.59 45.70 -23.10
C ILE A 428 26.69 45.44 -24.13
N ASN A 429 27.93 45.46 -23.68
CA ASN A 429 29.07 45.05 -24.49
C ASN A 429 29.22 43.53 -24.40
N LEU A 430 29.05 42.84 -25.54
CA LEU A 430 28.98 41.38 -25.59
C LEU A 430 30.26 40.70 -25.07
N ASP A 431 31.42 41.33 -25.27
CA ASP A 431 32.73 40.85 -24.80
C ASP A 431 32.87 40.78 -23.27
N GLU A 432 32.04 41.52 -22.52
CA GLU A 432 32.13 41.65 -21.06
C GLU A 432 31.03 40.89 -20.30
N SER A 433 30.10 40.21 -21.00
CA SER A 433 28.84 39.70 -20.43
C SER A 433 28.72 38.17 -20.31
N SER A 434 29.83 37.43 -20.35
CA SER A 434 29.81 35.95 -20.37
C SER A 434 29.11 35.33 -19.16
N GLN A 435 28.06 34.54 -19.40
CA GLN A 435 27.30 33.81 -18.37
C GLN A 435 27.71 32.32 -18.29
N PRO A 436 27.43 31.62 -17.17
CA PRO A 436 27.68 30.19 -17.04
C PRO A 436 26.98 29.39 -18.15
N GLY A 437 27.76 28.73 -19.01
CA GLY A 437 27.27 27.94 -20.15
C GLY A 437 27.64 28.50 -21.53
N HIS A 438 28.16 29.74 -21.62
CA HIS A 438 28.65 30.30 -22.88
C HIS A 438 29.94 29.60 -23.34
N LYS A 439 30.03 29.29 -24.64
CA LYS A 439 31.24 28.79 -25.30
C LYS A 439 31.75 29.83 -26.29
N LEU A 440 32.85 30.51 -25.93
CA LEU A 440 33.53 31.46 -26.81
C LEU A 440 34.28 30.70 -27.91
N LEU A 441 34.00 31.06 -29.17
CA LEU A 441 34.69 30.54 -30.36
C LEU A 441 35.69 31.59 -30.86
N THR A 442 36.74 31.87 -30.10
CA THR A 442 37.85 32.72 -30.56
C THR A 442 38.89 31.86 -31.26
N ASP A 443 38.95 31.91 -32.59
CA ASP A 443 40.19 31.73 -33.35
C ASP A 443 39.97 32.08 -34.83
N SER A 444 40.27 33.32 -35.19
CA SER A 444 40.71 33.63 -36.56
C SER A 444 41.83 34.64 -36.53
N ILE A 445 43.05 34.11 -36.60
CA ILE A 445 44.31 34.83 -36.81
C ILE A 445 44.16 35.77 -38.02
N ARG A 446 44.26 37.08 -37.77
CA ARG A 446 44.88 38.02 -38.72
C ARG A 446 45.95 38.83 -38.00
N LEU A 447 47.15 38.26 -38.01
CA LEU A 447 48.40 38.97 -37.83
C LEU A 447 48.51 40.10 -38.87
N HIS A 448 48.17 41.32 -38.49
CA HIS A 448 48.81 42.51 -39.03
C HIS A 448 49.25 43.42 -37.89
N LEU A 449 50.54 43.34 -37.59
CA LEU A 449 51.30 44.41 -36.94
C LEU A 449 51.11 45.69 -37.75
N SER A 450 50.67 46.76 -37.10
CA SER A 450 50.92 48.14 -37.52
C SER A 450 51.08 49.02 -36.28
N ARG A 451 52.26 49.62 -36.19
CA ARG A 451 52.71 50.55 -35.16
C ARG A 451 51.78 51.77 -35.03
N GLY A 452 51.56 52.15 -33.76
CA GLY A 452 51.42 53.52 -33.23
C GLY A 452 50.66 54.58 -34.02
N SER A 453 49.58 55.10 -33.42
CA SER A 453 49.28 56.54 -33.33
C SER A 453 48.28 56.77 -32.19
N LYS A 454 48.48 57.87 -31.46
CA LYS A 454 47.62 58.39 -30.38
C LYS A 454 46.27 58.90 -30.92
N VAL A 455 45.44 59.31 -29.95
CA VAL A 455 44.28 60.23 -29.95
C VAL A 455 42.97 59.61 -30.45
N ASP A 456 41.82 59.72 -29.77
CA ASP A 456 41.33 60.73 -28.82
C ASP A 456 40.47 60.12 -27.69
N GLU A 457 40.67 60.62 -26.48
CA GLU A 457 39.65 60.63 -25.43
C GLU A 457 38.45 61.42 -25.94
N LEU A 458 37.33 60.74 -26.21
CA LEU A 458 36.03 61.38 -26.10
C LEU A 458 35.44 60.93 -24.76
N GLU A 459 35.67 61.79 -23.76
CA GLU A 459 34.84 61.84 -22.57
C GLU A 459 33.37 61.81 -23.00
N TYR A 460 32.67 60.74 -22.63
CA TYR A 460 31.23 60.83 -22.44
C TYR A 460 30.99 60.82 -20.93
N GLU A 461 30.50 61.97 -20.46
CA GLU A 461 30.11 62.24 -19.09
C GLU A 461 29.32 61.09 -18.50
N TYR A 462 29.77 60.63 -17.32
CA TYR A 462 29.05 59.71 -16.45
C TYR A 462 27.73 60.38 -16.03
N GLN A 463 26.64 60.13 -16.75
CA GLN A 463 25.32 60.47 -16.23
C GLN A 463 25.02 59.55 -15.05
N GLU A 464 24.79 60.16 -13.89
CA GLU A 464 24.43 59.50 -12.64
C GLU A 464 23.31 58.47 -12.85
N LYS A 465 23.46 57.29 -12.23
CA LYS A 465 22.47 56.19 -12.17
C LYS A 465 21.19 56.62 -11.44
N ASN A 466 20.39 57.48 -12.05
CA ASN A 466 19.12 57.99 -11.53
C ASN A 466 17.92 57.61 -12.43
N ALA A 467 18.03 56.56 -13.25
CA ALA A 467 16.93 56.08 -14.08
C ALA A 467 16.24 54.85 -13.43
N LEU A 468 14.90 54.87 -13.39
CA LEU A 468 14.06 53.72 -13.05
C LEU A 468 14.30 52.58 -14.06
N PRO A 469 14.21 51.30 -13.66
CA PRO A 469 14.38 50.18 -14.57
C PRO A 469 13.39 50.27 -15.73
N CYS A 470 13.88 50.08 -16.95
CA CYS A 470 13.07 50.18 -18.16
C CYS A 470 12.58 48.81 -18.61
N ASN A 471 11.33 48.74 -19.05
CA ASN A 471 10.73 47.49 -19.53
C ASN A 471 11.17 47.23 -20.96
N HIS A 472 12.09 46.27 -21.13
CA HIS A 472 12.44 45.69 -22.43
C HIS A 472 11.73 44.37 -22.65
N TYR A 473 11.43 44.06 -23.90
CA TYR A 473 10.93 42.75 -24.29
C TYR A 473 11.61 42.27 -25.55
N ILE A 474 11.91 40.97 -25.59
CA ILE A 474 12.47 40.31 -26.76
C ILE A 474 11.32 39.86 -27.64
N ARG A 475 11.30 40.34 -28.88
CA ARG A 475 10.42 39.83 -29.92
C ARG A 475 11.17 38.81 -30.75
N LEU A 476 10.64 37.59 -30.78
CA LEU A 476 11.16 36.50 -31.62
C LEU A 476 10.43 36.50 -32.96
N TYR A 477 11.20 36.67 -34.03
CA TYR A 477 10.74 36.51 -35.40
C TYR A 477 11.10 35.11 -35.90
N VAL A 478 10.14 34.49 -36.58
CA VAL A 478 10.31 33.18 -37.22
C VAL A 478 9.97 33.35 -38.69
N SER A 479 10.97 33.27 -39.57
CA SER A 479 10.78 33.34 -41.02
C SER A 479 11.25 32.05 -41.68
N GLY A 480 10.39 31.49 -42.52
CA GLY A 480 10.60 30.18 -43.13
C GLY A 480 9.57 29.17 -42.64
N SER A 481 8.40 29.21 -43.29
CA SER A 481 7.41 28.12 -43.32
C SER A 481 6.48 28.41 -44.50
N LYS A 482 6.72 27.77 -45.64
CA LYS A 482 5.67 27.59 -46.66
C LYS A 482 4.86 26.36 -46.26
N TYR A 483 3.91 26.51 -45.34
CA TYR A 483 2.72 25.67 -45.24
C TYR A 483 1.56 26.46 -44.66
#